data_AF-A0AAW7XA55-F1
#
_entry.id   AF-A0AAW7XA55-F1
#
_cell.length_a   1.000
_cell.length_b   1.000
_cell.length_c   1.000
_cell.angle_alpha   90.00
_cell.angle_beta   90.00
_cell.angle_gamma   90.00
#
_symmetry.space_group_name_H-M   'P 1'
#
loop_
_entity.id
_entity.type
_entity.pdbx_description
1 polymer ?
#
loop_
_entity_poly.entity_id
_entity_poly.type
_entity_poly.pdbx_seq_one_letter_code
_entity_poly.pdbx_strand_id
1 'polypeptide(L)'
;MNHPLRLFLLATLVATTLAACGGGSKSKDPSRTVEPGDFDDLYAYKTNSPYANIIKQCVSAEDVDDACTLATLPVIGMEDETPDIAAIMDRVVVSHAWMGERFEEVLNALPAEMLPIFRAVTAVVIDDDIRPAFYTTLTGAIYLDPAYLWTLTSEARTINRKEDYRAGFADPLAFRSRGRYVVGNDYAYRWVPLENASYRDLDDILPLIANLILHELAHANDNFPPGSYANLDRQSKVAFQAGATSIGISQQLTNNNPLTSNTMYSLAGVMYRGISPTTADLTISGAEVGAAFEVDAAADDYAYTSQFEDVAMLFEEAMMKYFFNADHDVAYTTAPQEGEEGLCSGYPMEWGVRNRLGDSAVKARAEFVVNKIYPNLDTEAFFENFPLPQDLNLDGNWCDSIVLNSNSAARREKPQTDNQVDPSYIDRPFR
;
A
#
# COMPACT_ATOMS: atom_id res chain seq x y z
N MET A 1 26.19 -16.14 78.56
CA MET A 1 25.13 -16.47 77.59
C MET A 1 24.88 -15.24 76.74
N ASN A 2 25.26 -15.38 75.46
CA ASN A 2 24.91 -14.65 74.22
C ASN A 2 24.89 -13.11 74.17
N HIS A 3 25.86 -12.60 73.39
CA HIS A 3 25.99 -11.28 72.77
C HIS A 3 24.87 -10.95 71.76
N PRO A 4 24.56 -9.65 71.52
CA PRO A 4 24.01 -9.19 70.26
C PRO A 4 25.11 -8.61 69.36
N LEU A 5 25.10 -9.08 68.10
CA LEU A 5 26.02 -8.76 67.03
C LEU A 5 25.64 -7.41 66.37
N ARG A 6 26.60 -6.50 66.23
CA ARG A 6 26.55 -5.32 65.33
C ARG A 6 27.11 -5.74 63.97
N LEU A 7 26.47 -5.39 62.86
CA LEU A 7 27.17 -5.28 61.57
C LEU A 7 26.48 -4.36 60.56
N PHE A 8 27.15 -3.22 60.32
CA PHE A 8 27.37 -2.46 59.09
C PHE A 8 26.23 -2.23 58.07
N LEU A 9 25.81 -0.96 57.97
CA LEU A 9 25.31 -0.34 56.73
C LEU A 9 26.42 -0.36 55.67
N LEU A 10 26.13 -0.93 54.51
CA LEU A 10 26.93 -0.76 53.29
C LEU A 10 26.22 0.26 52.40
N ALA A 11 26.77 1.48 52.33
CA ALA A 11 26.40 2.47 51.33
C ALA A 11 27.05 2.07 50.00
N THR A 12 26.26 1.75 48.98
CA THR A 12 26.75 1.49 47.63
C THR A 12 26.59 2.75 46.78
N LEU A 13 27.73 3.36 46.49
CA LEU A 13 27.94 4.47 45.58
C LEU A 13 27.72 3.96 44.14
N VAL A 14 26.66 4.41 43.46
CA VAL A 14 26.49 4.15 42.01
C VAL A 14 27.33 5.18 41.25
N ALA A 15 28.52 4.76 40.84
CA ALA A 15 29.38 5.53 39.96
C ALA A 15 28.89 5.42 38.52
N THR A 16 28.57 6.58 37.94
CA THR A 16 28.38 6.80 36.52
C THR A 16 29.68 6.46 35.77
N THR A 17 29.61 5.52 34.83
CA THR A 17 30.67 5.31 33.84
C THR A 17 30.08 5.51 32.45
N LEU A 18 30.44 6.65 31.87
CA LEU A 18 30.40 6.89 30.43
C LEU A 18 31.43 5.95 29.79
N ALA A 19 30.97 4.95 29.06
CA ALA A 19 31.80 4.19 28.13
C ALA A 19 31.48 4.66 26.72
N ALA A 20 32.29 5.58 26.22
CA ALA A 20 32.45 5.81 24.80
C ALA A 20 33.25 4.65 24.22
N CYS A 21 32.70 3.97 23.22
CA CYS A 21 33.44 3.12 22.29
C CYS A 21 32.78 3.24 20.92
N GLY A 22 33.40 4.02 20.04
CA GLY A 22 33.26 3.84 18.60
C GLY A 22 33.96 2.56 18.16
N GLY A 23 33.46 1.96 17.09
CA GLY A 23 34.05 0.78 16.48
C GLY A 23 33.02 0.08 15.60
N GLY A 24 33.18 0.23 14.29
CA GLY A 24 32.17 -0.11 13.29
C GLY A 24 31.83 -1.60 13.22
N SER A 25 30.54 -1.82 13.01
CA SER A 25 30.00 -2.94 12.27
C SER A 25 28.70 -2.44 11.68
N LYS A 26 28.63 -2.28 10.36
CA LYS A 26 27.39 -2.00 9.63
C LYS A 26 26.52 -3.26 9.73
N SER A 27 25.83 -3.41 10.85
CA SER A 27 24.66 -4.28 10.94
C SER A 27 23.55 -3.58 10.18
N LYS A 28 23.30 -4.00 8.94
CA LYS A 28 22.08 -3.64 8.21
C LYS A 28 20.92 -4.26 8.99
N ASP A 29 20.20 -3.43 9.72
CA ASP A 29 18.86 -3.76 10.19
C ASP A 29 17.98 -3.94 8.95
N PRO A 30 17.27 -5.07 8.74
CA PRO A 30 16.46 -5.29 7.54
C PRO A 30 15.13 -4.51 7.56
N SER A 31 14.99 -3.52 8.44
CA SER A 31 13.83 -2.64 8.51
C SER A 31 14.06 -1.36 7.69
N ARG A 32 13.36 -1.25 6.55
CA ARG A 32 13.16 -0.04 5.73
C ARG A 32 14.42 0.59 5.12
N THR A 33 14.98 -0.04 4.09
CA THR A 33 15.76 0.71 3.10
C THR A 33 15.19 0.41 1.71
N VAL A 34 14.10 1.10 1.36
CA VAL A 34 13.95 1.53 -0.04
C VAL A 34 15.22 2.31 -0.32
N GLU A 35 16.05 1.87 -1.27
CA GLU A 35 17.19 2.70 -1.68
C GLU A 35 16.60 4.03 -2.15
N PRO A 36 16.97 5.17 -1.55
CA PRO A 36 16.48 6.46 -2.02
C PRO A 36 16.77 6.55 -3.52
N GLY A 37 15.73 6.86 -4.32
CA GLY A 37 15.91 7.14 -5.74
C GLY A 37 16.88 8.30 -5.94
N ASP A 38 17.53 8.34 -7.10
CA ASP A 38 18.39 9.47 -7.47
C ASP A 38 17.51 10.66 -7.85
N PHE A 39 17.06 11.41 -6.85
CA PHE A 39 16.13 12.54 -7.02
C PHE A 39 16.80 13.83 -7.55
N ASP A 40 17.98 13.73 -8.13
CA ASP A 40 18.75 14.87 -8.67
C ASP A 40 18.06 15.53 -9.86
N ASP A 41 17.21 14.82 -10.60
CA ASP A 41 16.50 15.35 -11.78
C ASP A 41 15.10 15.89 -11.47
N LEU A 42 14.58 15.68 -10.25
CA LEU A 42 13.29 16.19 -9.81
C LEU A 42 13.17 17.72 -9.96
N TYR A 43 11.97 18.17 -10.34
CA TYR A 43 11.59 19.57 -10.30
C TYR A 43 10.10 19.75 -10.00
N ALA A 44 9.73 20.91 -9.46
CA ALA A 44 8.32 21.24 -9.22
C ALA A 44 7.58 21.32 -10.56
N TYR A 45 6.50 20.56 -10.73
CA TYR A 45 5.73 20.55 -11.98
C TYR A 45 5.14 21.94 -12.27
N LYS A 46 4.49 22.55 -11.28
CA LYS A 46 4.00 23.93 -11.37
C LYS A 46 5.10 24.92 -10.99
N THR A 47 5.68 25.59 -11.98
CA THR A 47 6.73 26.61 -11.75
C THR A 47 6.25 27.83 -10.95
N ASN A 48 4.94 28.10 -10.95
CA ASN A 48 4.33 29.21 -10.22
C ASN A 48 3.74 28.77 -8.86
N SER A 49 3.92 27.51 -8.45
CA SER A 49 3.51 27.04 -7.13
C SER A 49 4.20 27.85 -6.03
N PRO A 50 3.52 28.15 -4.91
CA PRO A 50 4.17 28.74 -3.73
C PRO A 50 5.37 27.95 -3.23
N TYR A 51 5.41 26.65 -3.54
CA TYR A 51 6.42 25.70 -3.07
C TYR A 51 7.51 25.39 -4.10
N ALA A 52 7.43 25.95 -5.32
CA ALA A 52 8.27 25.56 -6.45
C ALA A 52 9.78 25.62 -6.15
N ASN A 53 10.21 26.58 -5.34
CA ASN A 53 11.62 26.80 -5.01
C ASN A 53 12.15 25.92 -3.87
N ILE A 54 11.27 25.28 -3.09
CA ILE A 54 11.67 24.52 -1.88
C ILE A 54 11.29 23.04 -1.97
N ILE A 55 10.28 22.69 -2.77
CA ILE A 55 9.63 21.38 -2.66
C ILE A 55 10.57 20.24 -3.03
N LYS A 56 11.44 20.44 -4.04
CA LYS A 56 12.49 19.48 -4.39
C LYS A 56 13.36 19.15 -3.18
N GLN A 57 13.91 20.17 -2.52
CA GLN A 57 14.78 19.96 -1.36
C GLN A 57 14.05 19.21 -0.24
N CYS A 58 12.78 19.52 0.01
CA CYS A 58 12.02 18.86 1.06
C CYS A 58 11.70 17.39 0.76
N VAL A 59 11.42 17.04 -0.50
CA VAL A 59 11.09 15.65 -0.87
C VAL A 59 12.34 14.79 -1.08
N SER A 60 13.51 15.39 -1.28
CA SER A 60 14.80 14.70 -1.39
C SER A 60 15.53 14.52 -0.04
N ALA A 61 14.85 14.73 1.10
CA ALA A 61 15.47 14.55 2.41
C ALA A 61 15.87 13.09 2.64
N GLU A 62 17.14 12.84 2.97
CA GLU A 62 17.67 11.48 3.21
C GLU A 62 17.55 11.06 4.69
N ASP A 63 17.55 12.05 5.59
CA ASP A 63 17.40 11.83 7.01
C ASP A 63 16.60 12.94 7.69
N VAL A 64 16.33 12.73 8.99
CA VAL A 64 15.53 13.66 9.79
C VAL A 64 16.20 15.02 9.89
N ASP A 65 17.53 15.13 9.78
CA ASP A 65 18.24 16.41 9.79
C ASP A 65 17.95 17.26 8.55
N ASP A 66 17.78 16.62 7.39
CA ASP A 66 17.40 17.25 6.12
C ASP A 66 15.90 17.49 5.95
N ALA A 67 15.06 16.78 6.72
CA ALA A 67 13.61 16.91 6.63
C ALA A 67 13.13 18.34 6.91
N CYS A 68 12.24 18.84 6.03
CA CYS A 68 11.65 20.16 6.17
C CYS A 68 10.73 20.28 7.40
N THR A 69 10.62 21.50 7.91
CA THR A 69 9.60 21.85 8.90
C THR A 69 8.23 22.01 8.24
N LEU A 70 7.16 21.82 9.02
CA LEU A 70 5.78 22.07 8.55
C LEU A 70 5.51 23.57 8.25
N ALA A 71 6.38 24.48 8.68
CA ALA A 71 6.36 25.89 8.28
C ALA A 71 6.92 26.10 6.88
N THR A 72 7.80 25.20 6.42
CA THR A 72 8.44 25.26 5.09
C THR A 72 7.59 24.52 4.06
N LEU A 73 7.14 23.31 4.38
CA LEU A 73 6.25 22.51 3.56
C LEU A 73 5.20 21.83 4.47
N PRO A 74 4.07 22.51 4.76
CA PRO A 74 3.00 21.92 5.57
C PRO A 74 2.31 20.77 4.83
N VAL A 75 1.65 19.85 5.53
CA VAL A 75 0.66 18.99 4.86
C VAL A 75 -0.50 19.85 4.33
N ILE A 76 -1.14 19.43 3.23
CA ILE A 76 -2.20 20.21 2.57
C ILE A 76 -3.31 20.62 3.56
N GLY A 77 -3.71 19.72 4.46
CA GLY A 77 -4.78 19.95 5.44
C GLY A 77 -4.51 21.03 6.49
N MET A 78 -3.27 21.52 6.61
CA MET A 78 -2.94 22.67 7.48
C MET A 78 -3.27 24.01 6.82
N GLU A 79 -3.56 24.02 5.53
CA GLU A 79 -3.79 25.23 4.72
C GLU A 79 -5.16 25.21 4.06
N ASP A 80 -5.61 24.03 3.66
CA ASP A 80 -6.87 23.83 2.96
C ASP A 80 -7.62 22.62 3.53
N GLU A 81 -8.79 22.88 4.12
CA GLU A 81 -9.68 21.83 4.63
C GLU A 81 -10.45 21.11 3.51
N THR A 82 -10.51 21.69 2.30
CA THR A 82 -11.23 21.18 1.14
C THR A 82 -10.38 21.35 -0.12
N PRO A 83 -9.21 20.69 -0.21
CA PRO A 83 -8.28 20.90 -1.30
C PRO A 83 -8.92 20.57 -2.65
N ASP A 84 -8.75 21.47 -3.59
CA ASP A 84 -9.06 21.24 -4.99
C ASP A 84 -7.86 20.67 -5.74
N ILE A 85 -8.05 20.40 -7.03
CA ILE A 85 -6.97 19.89 -7.90
C ILE A 85 -5.80 20.88 -7.95
N ALA A 86 -6.05 22.19 -7.93
CA ALA A 86 -4.99 23.17 -8.00
C ALA A 86 -4.09 23.12 -6.76
N ALA A 87 -4.69 23.00 -5.57
CA ALA A 87 -3.99 22.83 -4.30
C ALA A 87 -3.11 21.57 -4.28
N ILE A 88 -3.60 20.44 -4.83
CA ILE A 88 -2.82 19.20 -4.93
C ILE A 88 -1.68 19.38 -5.95
N MET A 89 -1.97 19.93 -7.13
CA MET A 89 -0.98 20.11 -8.19
C MET A 89 0.12 21.12 -7.83
N ASP A 90 -0.13 22.04 -6.89
CA ASP A 90 0.92 22.91 -6.33
C ASP A 90 1.95 22.13 -5.51
N ARG A 91 1.67 20.88 -5.15
CA ARG A 91 2.53 19.98 -4.38
C ARG A 91 3.18 18.87 -5.22
N VAL A 92 3.06 18.92 -6.55
CA VAL A 92 3.56 17.87 -7.45
C VAL A 92 5.00 18.15 -7.87
N VAL A 93 5.85 17.13 -7.71
CA VAL A 93 7.26 17.11 -8.11
C VAL A 93 7.46 15.95 -9.08
N VAL A 94 8.15 16.21 -10.19
CA VAL A 94 8.33 15.21 -11.25
C VAL A 94 9.75 15.17 -11.80
N SER A 95 10.19 14.00 -12.29
CA SER A 95 11.40 13.91 -13.13
C SER A 95 11.12 14.23 -14.60
N HIS A 96 9.89 13.99 -15.06
CA HIS A 96 9.45 14.28 -16.43
C HIS A 96 8.11 15.03 -16.48
N ALA A 97 7.99 16.01 -17.39
CA ALA A 97 6.81 16.88 -17.45
C ALA A 97 5.50 16.13 -17.68
N TRP A 98 5.54 15.08 -18.52
CA TRP A 98 4.38 14.26 -18.83
C TRP A 98 3.78 13.59 -17.60
N MET A 99 4.58 13.31 -16.56
CA MET A 99 4.09 12.68 -15.32
C MET A 99 3.10 13.60 -14.60
N GLY A 100 3.41 14.89 -14.55
CA GLY A 100 2.52 15.89 -13.96
C GLY A 100 1.30 16.15 -14.83
N GLU A 101 1.45 16.14 -16.16
CA GLU A 101 0.33 16.24 -17.12
C GLU A 101 -0.66 15.08 -16.92
N ARG A 102 -0.17 13.83 -16.88
CA ARG A 102 -1.01 12.64 -16.65
C ARG A 102 -1.65 12.63 -15.28
N PHE A 103 -0.91 13.02 -14.24
CA PHE A 103 -1.46 13.08 -12.90
C PHE A 103 -2.57 14.14 -12.79
N GLU A 104 -2.42 15.30 -13.44
CA GLU A 104 -3.46 16.32 -13.50
C GLU A 104 -4.71 15.82 -14.25
N GLU A 105 -4.54 15.14 -15.38
CA GLU A 105 -5.65 14.50 -16.10
C GLU A 105 -6.38 13.45 -15.24
N VAL A 106 -5.62 12.62 -14.51
CA VAL A 106 -6.16 11.64 -13.56
C VAL A 106 -6.96 12.34 -12.47
N LEU A 107 -6.42 13.38 -11.81
CA LEU A 107 -7.14 14.11 -10.77
C LEU A 107 -8.44 14.74 -11.28
N ASN A 108 -8.49 15.17 -12.55
CA ASN A 108 -9.72 15.67 -13.18
C ASN A 108 -10.76 14.57 -13.48
N ALA A 109 -10.32 13.32 -13.63
CA ALA A 109 -11.17 12.17 -13.93
C ALA A 109 -11.59 11.37 -12.69
N LEU A 110 -10.82 11.45 -11.59
CA LEU A 110 -11.17 10.82 -10.32
C LEU A 110 -12.46 11.43 -9.73
N PRO A 111 -13.24 10.68 -8.94
CA PRO A 111 -14.30 11.24 -8.12
C PRO A 111 -13.77 12.39 -7.26
N ALA A 112 -14.45 13.54 -7.29
CA ALA A 112 -14.03 14.73 -6.54
C ALA A 112 -13.99 14.47 -5.02
N GLU A 113 -14.78 13.51 -4.56
CA GLU A 113 -14.78 12.97 -3.21
C GLU A 113 -13.43 12.36 -2.82
N MET A 114 -12.52 12.01 -3.72
CA MET A 114 -11.19 11.53 -3.34
C MET A 114 -10.22 12.65 -2.93
N LEU A 115 -10.44 13.89 -3.39
CA LEU A 115 -9.50 15.01 -3.18
C LEU A 115 -9.23 15.32 -1.70
N PRO A 116 -10.22 15.29 -0.77
CA PRO A 116 -9.97 15.56 0.65
C PRO A 116 -9.02 14.57 1.35
N ILE A 117 -8.77 13.39 0.76
CA ILE A 117 -7.86 12.39 1.32
C ILE A 117 -6.39 12.86 1.20
N PHE A 118 -6.08 13.72 0.21
CA PHE A 118 -4.75 14.32 0.02
C PHE A 118 -4.35 15.32 1.12
N ARG A 119 -5.26 15.71 2.02
CA ARG A 119 -4.94 16.63 3.13
C ARG A 119 -3.77 16.15 4.00
N ALA A 120 -3.53 14.84 4.06
CA ALA A 120 -2.49 14.24 4.87
C ALA A 120 -1.08 14.26 4.25
N VAL A 121 -0.90 14.72 3.00
CA VAL A 121 0.42 14.73 2.35
C VAL A 121 1.03 16.13 2.29
N THR A 122 2.36 16.20 2.29
CA THR A 122 3.15 17.40 2.00
C THR A 122 3.37 17.57 0.49
N ALA A 123 3.59 16.46 -0.23
CA ALA A 123 3.87 16.41 -1.65
C ALA A 123 3.42 15.10 -2.31
N VAL A 124 3.33 15.15 -3.63
CA VAL A 124 3.21 13.99 -4.52
C VAL A 124 4.44 14.00 -5.42
N VAL A 125 5.24 12.94 -5.36
CA VAL A 125 6.47 12.79 -6.13
C VAL A 125 6.28 11.69 -7.17
N ILE A 126 6.63 11.97 -8.42
CA ILE A 126 6.54 10.99 -9.51
C ILE A 126 7.86 11.02 -10.27
N ASP A 127 8.59 9.92 -10.25
CA ASP A 127 9.96 9.84 -10.77
C ASP A 127 10.11 8.55 -11.58
N ASP A 128 10.93 8.56 -12.63
CA ASP A 128 11.10 7.40 -13.51
C ASP A 128 11.78 6.23 -12.80
N ASP A 129 12.48 6.46 -11.68
CA ASP A 129 13.16 5.42 -10.93
C ASP A 129 12.42 4.94 -9.66
N ILE A 130 11.25 5.51 -9.34
CA ILE A 130 10.41 5.03 -8.23
C ILE A 130 9.75 3.71 -8.63
N ARG A 131 10.24 2.62 -8.04
CA ARG A 131 9.60 1.30 -8.01
C ARG A 131 10.13 0.50 -6.81
N PRO A 132 9.29 0.12 -5.84
CA PRO A 132 7.84 0.36 -5.75
C PRO A 132 7.43 1.80 -5.40
N ALA A 133 6.12 2.07 -5.45
CA ALA A 133 5.55 3.27 -4.85
C ALA A 133 5.58 3.18 -3.31
N PHE A 134 5.61 4.32 -2.62
CA PHE A 134 5.61 4.34 -1.16
C PHE A 134 5.23 5.69 -0.57
N TYR A 135 4.77 5.67 0.68
CA TYR A 135 4.71 6.80 1.58
C TYR A 135 5.87 6.75 2.60
N THR A 136 6.42 7.90 2.96
CA THR A 136 7.36 7.99 4.08
C THR A 136 7.02 9.14 5.03
N THR A 137 7.10 8.86 6.33
CA THR A 137 6.92 9.87 7.37
C THR A 137 8.04 10.89 7.38
N LEU A 138 9.19 10.59 6.77
CA LEU A 138 10.34 11.48 6.73
C LEU A 138 10.00 12.82 6.07
N THR A 139 9.37 12.75 4.90
CA THR A 139 8.96 13.91 4.10
C THR A 139 7.46 14.16 4.20
N GLY A 140 6.66 13.17 4.62
CA GLY A 140 5.20 13.22 4.62
C GLY A 140 4.60 13.20 3.22
N ALA A 141 5.35 12.72 2.23
CA ALA A 141 4.96 12.68 0.83
C ALA A 141 4.69 11.24 0.36
N ILE A 142 3.93 11.12 -0.72
CA ILE A 142 3.76 9.88 -1.48
C ILE A 142 4.64 9.93 -2.73
N TYR A 143 5.26 8.79 -3.06
CA TYR A 143 6.20 8.58 -4.14
C TYR A 143 5.60 7.52 -5.06
N LEU A 144 5.29 7.88 -6.30
CA LEU A 144 4.47 7.04 -7.19
C LEU A 144 5.30 6.50 -8.36
N ASP A 145 5.14 5.20 -8.65
CA ASP A 145 5.71 4.58 -9.85
C ASP A 145 4.95 5.06 -11.11
N PRO A 146 5.63 5.72 -12.06
CA PRO A 146 5.01 6.23 -13.28
C PRO A 146 4.53 5.13 -14.24
N ALA A 147 4.87 3.86 -14.00
CA ALA A 147 4.29 2.72 -14.71
C ALA A 147 2.76 2.68 -14.61
N TYR A 148 2.20 3.28 -13.55
CA TYR A 148 0.75 3.40 -13.33
C TYR A 148 0.11 4.58 -14.09
N LEU A 149 0.90 5.47 -14.71
CA LEU A 149 0.42 6.74 -15.29
C LEU A 149 0.59 6.89 -16.80
N TRP A 150 1.61 6.26 -17.41
CA TRP A 150 1.89 6.51 -18.83
C TRP A 150 0.71 6.11 -19.74
N THR A 151 0.43 6.86 -20.78
CA THR A 151 -0.57 6.49 -21.81
C THR A 151 0.07 6.32 -23.17
N LEU A 152 1.17 7.05 -23.41
CA LEU A 152 1.91 7.00 -24.66
C LEU A 152 3.15 6.10 -24.54
N THR A 153 3.45 5.39 -25.63
CA THR A 153 4.68 4.58 -25.72
C THR A 153 5.96 5.42 -25.60
N SER A 154 5.91 6.72 -25.91
CA SER A 154 7.04 7.63 -25.70
C SER A 154 7.26 7.94 -24.22
N GLU A 155 6.21 8.01 -23.41
CA GLU A 155 6.28 8.21 -21.96
C GLU A 155 6.83 6.94 -21.29
N ALA A 156 6.30 5.77 -21.65
CA ALA A 156 6.78 4.48 -21.14
C ALA A 156 8.29 4.24 -21.39
N ARG A 157 8.85 4.80 -22.46
CA ARG A 157 10.28 4.67 -22.79
C ARG A 157 11.20 5.51 -21.90
N THR A 158 10.67 6.50 -21.19
CA THR A 158 11.46 7.30 -20.24
C THR A 158 11.47 6.69 -18.84
N ILE A 159 10.69 5.62 -18.59
CA ILE A 159 10.59 5.00 -17.27
C ILE A 159 11.75 4.00 -17.07
N ASN A 160 12.36 4.01 -15.88
CA ASN A 160 13.37 3.05 -15.49
C ASN A 160 12.77 1.63 -15.46
N ARG A 161 13.49 0.68 -16.08
CA ARG A 161 13.09 -0.73 -16.18
C ARG A 161 13.68 -1.60 -15.08
N LYS A 162 14.25 -1.00 -14.04
CA LYS A 162 14.69 -1.73 -12.85
C LYS A 162 13.50 -2.52 -12.33
N GLU A 163 13.74 -3.80 -12.08
CA GLU A 163 12.76 -4.67 -11.49
C GLU A 163 12.51 -4.25 -10.04
N ASP A 164 11.30 -4.52 -9.53
CA ASP A 164 11.03 -4.38 -8.11
C ASP A 164 12.03 -5.21 -7.31
N TYR A 165 12.61 -4.62 -6.25
CA TYR A 165 13.64 -5.30 -5.47
C TYR A 165 13.15 -6.57 -4.75
N ARG A 166 11.82 -6.74 -4.62
CA ARG A 166 11.17 -7.92 -4.02
C ARG A 166 10.88 -9.01 -5.04
N ALA A 167 11.12 -8.76 -6.32
CA ALA A 167 10.98 -9.80 -7.32
C ALA A 167 11.80 -11.05 -6.94
N GLY A 168 11.16 -12.21 -7.08
CA GLY A 168 11.73 -13.51 -6.73
C GLY A 168 11.74 -13.86 -5.23
N PHE A 169 11.30 -12.98 -4.32
CA PHE A 169 11.24 -13.30 -2.88
C PHE A 169 10.37 -14.53 -2.58
N ALA A 170 9.24 -14.66 -3.29
CA ALA A 170 8.31 -15.77 -3.14
C ALA A 170 8.72 -17.03 -3.92
N ASP A 171 9.78 -16.99 -4.74
CA ASP A 171 10.15 -18.11 -5.62
C ASP A 171 10.35 -19.44 -4.90
N PRO A 172 10.96 -19.48 -3.69
CA PRO A 172 11.14 -20.72 -2.95
C PRO A 172 9.84 -21.37 -2.45
N LEU A 173 8.72 -20.64 -2.41
CA LEU A 173 7.45 -21.14 -1.87
C LEU A 173 6.76 -22.08 -2.88
N ALA A 174 6.07 -23.10 -2.37
CA ALA A 174 5.34 -24.08 -3.19
C ALA A 174 4.01 -23.55 -3.77
N PHE A 175 3.63 -22.32 -3.41
CA PHE A 175 2.41 -21.64 -3.83
C PHE A 175 2.72 -20.25 -4.38
N ARG A 176 1.72 -19.58 -4.97
CA ARG A 176 1.78 -18.15 -5.31
C ARG A 176 0.53 -17.44 -4.81
N SER A 177 0.72 -16.29 -4.17
CA SER A 177 -0.36 -15.35 -3.86
C SER A 177 -0.71 -14.56 -5.11
N ARG A 178 -2.01 -14.38 -5.37
CA ARG A 178 -2.55 -13.68 -6.54
C ARG A 178 -3.64 -12.73 -6.10
N GLY A 179 -3.64 -11.53 -6.67
CA GLY A 179 -4.67 -10.53 -6.44
C GLY A 179 -5.06 -9.83 -7.74
N ARG A 180 -6.34 -9.49 -7.90
CA ARG A 180 -6.79 -8.60 -8.99
C ARG A 180 -8.04 -7.83 -8.58
N TYR A 181 -8.22 -6.67 -9.20
CA TYR A 181 -9.50 -5.98 -9.17
C TYR A 181 -10.31 -6.31 -10.42
N VAL A 182 -11.62 -6.52 -10.24
CA VAL A 182 -12.56 -6.87 -11.31
C VAL A 182 -13.84 -6.06 -11.23
N VAL A 183 -14.47 -5.81 -12.37
CA VAL A 183 -15.83 -5.26 -12.44
C VAL A 183 -16.69 -6.30 -13.14
N GLY A 184 -17.57 -6.98 -12.38
CA GLY A 184 -18.24 -8.17 -12.88
C GLY A 184 -17.25 -9.31 -13.06
N ASN A 185 -17.06 -9.80 -14.29
CA ASN A 185 -16.10 -10.86 -14.63
C ASN A 185 -14.95 -10.35 -15.51
N ASP A 186 -14.75 -9.04 -15.57
CA ASP A 186 -13.70 -8.40 -16.35
C ASP A 186 -12.71 -7.70 -15.42
N TYR A 187 -11.44 -7.63 -15.81
CA TYR A 187 -10.44 -6.86 -15.08
C TYR A 187 -10.86 -5.39 -14.95
N ALA A 188 -10.69 -4.80 -13.76
CA ALA A 188 -11.05 -3.41 -13.51
C ALA A 188 -10.16 -2.40 -14.25
N TYR A 189 -8.99 -2.84 -14.71
CA TYR A 189 -8.05 -2.03 -15.47
C TYR A 189 -7.14 -2.93 -16.29
N ARG A 190 -6.49 -2.33 -17.31
CA ARG A 190 -5.52 -3.02 -18.15
C ARG A 190 -4.09 -2.72 -17.71
N TRP A 191 -3.34 -3.76 -17.36
CA TRP A 191 -1.89 -3.64 -17.15
C TRP A 191 -1.13 -3.89 -18.46
N VAL A 192 -0.15 -3.04 -18.75
CA VAL A 192 0.75 -3.21 -19.90
C VAL A 192 2.20 -3.08 -19.40
N PRO A 193 3.03 -4.14 -19.50
CA PRO A 193 4.43 -4.06 -19.10
C PRO A 193 5.23 -3.05 -19.93
N LEU A 194 6.28 -2.48 -19.33
CA LEU A 194 7.13 -1.48 -19.99
C LEU A 194 7.91 -2.07 -21.19
N GLU A 195 8.18 -3.37 -21.17
CA GLU A 195 8.87 -4.12 -22.21
C GLU A 195 8.07 -4.13 -23.52
N ASN A 196 6.74 -4.20 -23.39
CA ASN A 196 5.79 -4.33 -24.49
C ASN A 196 4.81 -3.15 -24.53
N ALA A 197 5.31 -1.95 -24.19
CA ALA A 197 4.50 -0.75 -24.11
C ALA A 197 3.68 -0.52 -25.40
N SER A 198 2.36 -0.48 -25.23
CA SER A 198 1.36 -0.12 -26.23
C SER A 198 0.49 0.98 -25.67
N TYR A 199 -0.06 1.84 -26.53
CA TYR A 199 -0.99 2.89 -26.11
C TYR A 199 -2.04 2.41 -25.09
N ARG A 200 -2.29 3.24 -24.05
CA ARG A 200 -3.34 3.06 -23.03
C ARG A 200 -4.24 4.29 -23.05
N ASP A 201 -5.55 4.10 -22.93
CA ASP A 201 -6.48 5.20 -22.72
C ASP A 201 -6.47 5.66 -21.25
N LEU A 202 -6.99 6.85 -20.96
CA LEU A 202 -7.11 7.34 -19.58
C LEU A 202 -7.96 6.38 -18.71
N ASP A 203 -9.00 5.79 -19.29
CA ASP A 203 -9.87 4.82 -18.62
C ASP A 203 -9.12 3.53 -18.24
N ASP A 204 -8.08 3.13 -18.99
CA ASP A 204 -7.26 1.96 -18.66
C ASP A 204 -6.42 2.19 -17.40
N ILE A 205 -5.98 3.44 -17.18
CA ILE A 205 -5.06 3.78 -16.09
C ILE A 205 -5.79 4.33 -14.86
N LEU A 206 -7.04 4.81 -14.99
CA LEU A 206 -7.71 5.51 -13.90
C LEU A 206 -7.95 4.63 -12.66
N PRO A 207 -8.56 3.43 -12.75
CA PRO A 207 -8.68 2.54 -11.59
C PRO A 207 -7.34 1.91 -11.18
N LEU A 208 -6.38 1.83 -12.11
CA LEU A 208 -5.03 1.34 -11.85
C LEU A 208 -4.27 2.28 -10.91
N ILE A 209 -4.21 3.57 -11.23
CA ILE A 209 -3.54 4.56 -10.37
C ILE A 209 -4.36 4.87 -9.11
N ALA A 210 -5.70 4.81 -9.19
CA ALA A 210 -6.56 5.05 -8.03
C ALA A 210 -6.25 4.07 -6.89
N ASN A 211 -6.06 2.78 -7.18
CA ASN A 211 -5.71 1.81 -6.14
C ASN A 211 -4.38 2.15 -5.45
N LEU A 212 -3.37 2.59 -6.22
CA LEU A 212 -2.07 2.97 -5.69
C LEU A 212 -2.17 4.21 -4.81
N ILE A 213 -2.86 5.25 -5.29
CA ILE A 213 -3.05 6.50 -4.55
C ILE A 213 -3.85 6.25 -3.26
N LEU A 214 -4.93 5.46 -3.32
CA LEU A 214 -5.73 5.13 -2.13
C LEU A 214 -4.89 4.40 -1.07
N HIS A 215 -4.01 3.50 -1.50
CA HIS A 215 -3.06 2.81 -0.62
C HIS A 215 -2.10 3.79 0.07
N GLU A 216 -1.37 4.59 -0.71
CA GLU A 216 -0.34 5.49 -0.16
C GLU A 216 -0.97 6.61 0.69
N LEU A 217 -2.15 7.09 0.31
CA LEU A 217 -2.89 8.05 1.09
C LEU A 217 -3.44 7.46 2.39
N ALA A 218 -3.69 6.16 2.47
CA ALA A 218 -4.06 5.53 3.73
C ALA A 218 -2.90 5.58 4.74
N HIS A 219 -1.67 5.32 4.28
CA HIS A 219 -0.46 5.49 5.10
C HIS A 219 -0.28 6.94 5.56
N ALA A 220 -0.51 7.91 4.65
CA ALA A 220 -0.46 9.32 5.00
C ALA A 220 -1.50 9.68 6.08
N ASN A 221 -2.75 9.24 5.92
CA ASN A 221 -3.84 9.53 6.86
C ASN A 221 -3.73 8.74 8.18
N ASP A 222 -3.00 7.62 8.23
CA ASP A 222 -2.66 6.98 9.50
C ASP A 222 -1.74 7.88 10.36
N ASN A 223 -0.85 8.63 9.71
CA ASN A 223 0.14 9.49 10.34
C ASN A 223 -0.36 10.93 10.59
N PHE A 224 -1.19 11.45 9.69
CA PHE A 224 -1.82 12.78 9.78
C PHE A 224 -3.35 12.66 9.62
N PRO A 225 -4.04 12.03 10.59
CA PRO A 225 -5.47 11.75 10.47
C PRO A 225 -6.31 13.04 10.41
N PRO A 226 -7.50 12.99 9.80
CA PRO A 226 -8.44 14.11 9.80
C PRO A 226 -8.65 14.71 11.19
N GLY A 227 -8.60 16.03 11.29
CA GLY A 227 -8.73 16.77 12.55
C GLY A 227 -7.44 16.93 13.36
N SER A 228 -6.32 16.33 12.94
CA SER A 228 -5.01 16.53 13.58
C SER A 228 -4.34 17.88 13.21
N TYR A 229 -4.65 18.43 12.02
CA TYR A 229 -3.86 19.49 11.38
C TYR A 229 -3.69 20.76 12.20
N ALA A 230 -4.73 21.17 12.94
CA ALA A 230 -4.70 22.37 13.78
C ALA A 230 -3.73 22.27 14.98
N ASN A 231 -3.37 21.04 15.38
CA ASN A 231 -2.52 20.78 16.53
C ASN A 231 -1.06 20.49 16.15
N LEU A 232 -0.74 20.49 14.85
CA LEU A 232 0.63 20.24 14.38
C LEU A 232 1.52 21.46 14.64
N ASP A 233 2.72 21.23 15.18
CA ASP A 233 3.70 22.30 15.37
C ASP A 233 4.40 22.63 14.05
N ARG A 234 4.07 23.81 13.49
CA ARG A 234 4.68 24.34 12.27
C ARG A 234 6.21 24.44 12.35
N GLN A 235 6.79 24.68 13.52
CA GLN A 235 8.24 24.80 13.64
C GLN A 235 8.95 23.43 13.73
N SER A 236 8.19 22.36 13.92
CA SER A 236 8.72 21.00 13.98
C SER A 236 8.88 20.41 12.59
N LYS A 237 9.77 19.42 12.50
CA LYS A 237 9.99 18.63 11.28
C LYS A 237 8.83 17.69 11.05
N VAL A 238 8.47 17.47 9.78
CA VAL A 238 7.37 16.57 9.40
C VAL A 238 7.51 15.20 10.07
N ALA A 239 8.72 14.63 10.02
CA ALA A 239 9.06 13.34 10.64
C ALA A 239 8.75 13.24 12.14
N PHE A 240 8.83 14.34 12.89
CA PHE A 240 8.52 14.35 14.32
C PHE A 240 7.04 14.55 14.63
N GLN A 241 6.26 15.04 13.66
CA GLN A 241 4.84 15.31 13.82
C GLN A 241 3.98 14.15 13.31
N ALA A 242 4.51 13.31 12.41
CA ALA A 242 3.86 12.08 11.97
C ALA A 242 3.53 11.18 13.17
N GLY A 243 2.24 10.91 13.39
CA GLY A 243 1.76 10.11 14.52
C GLY A 243 1.88 10.77 15.90
N ALA A 244 2.21 12.06 16.00
CA ALA A 244 2.45 12.73 17.28
C ALA A 244 1.16 13.15 18.02
N THR A 245 0.05 13.31 17.30
CA THR A 245 -1.18 13.92 17.84
C THR A 245 -2.18 12.92 18.44
N SER A 246 -2.00 11.61 18.19
CA SER A 246 -2.88 10.55 18.70
C SER A 246 -2.23 9.18 18.50
N ILE A 247 -2.76 8.14 19.17
CA ILE A 247 -2.51 6.75 18.76
C ILE A 247 -2.95 6.63 17.28
N GLY A 248 -2.05 6.22 16.38
CA GLY A 248 -2.36 6.03 14.95
C GLY A 248 -3.54 5.08 14.72
N ILE A 249 -4.21 5.20 13.57
CA ILE A 249 -5.32 4.34 13.16
C ILE A 249 -4.87 2.87 13.15
N SER A 250 -3.67 2.58 12.65
CA SER A 250 -3.06 1.24 12.63
C SER A 250 -2.85 0.64 14.01
N GLN A 251 -2.38 1.44 14.96
CA GLN A 251 -2.21 1.01 16.34
C GLN A 251 -3.57 0.82 17.03
N GLN A 252 -4.56 1.69 16.77
CA GLN A 252 -5.92 1.50 17.26
C GLN A 252 -6.55 0.21 16.71
N LEU A 253 -6.40 -0.05 15.41
CA LEU A 253 -6.89 -1.27 14.76
C LEU A 253 -6.24 -2.51 15.39
N THR A 254 -4.91 -2.51 15.52
CA THR A 254 -4.15 -3.63 16.12
C THR A 254 -4.55 -3.87 17.57
N ASN A 255 -4.76 -2.82 18.37
CA ASN A 255 -5.16 -2.97 19.77
C ASN A 255 -6.58 -3.55 19.92
N ASN A 256 -7.48 -3.23 18.99
CA ASN A 256 -8.89 -3.60 19.09
C ASN A 256 -9.19 -4.94 18.39
N ASN A 257 -8.63 -5.16 17.21
CA ASN A 257 -8.89 -6.29 16.32
C ASN A 257 -7.59 -6.71 15.57
N PRO A 258 -6.61 -7.31 16.27
CA PRO A 258 -5.34 -7.72 15.67
C PRO A 258 -5.50 -8.91 14.73
N LEU A 259 -4.63 -8.97 13.72
CA LEU A 259 -4.37 -10.21 12.98
C LEU A 259 -3.51 -11.15 13.83
N THR A 260 -3.77 -12.46 13.74
CA THR A 260 -3.21 -13.45 14.68
C THR A 260 -2.55 -14.65 14.01
N SER A 261 -2.67 -14.80 12.68
CA SER A 261 -2.13 -15.95 11.96
C SER A 261 -0.60 -15.90 11.86
N ASN A 262 0.09 -16.67 12.70
CA ASN A 262 1.55 -16.80 12.67
C ASN A 262 2.05 -17.33 11.32
N THR A 263 1.29 -18.23 10.68
CA THR A 263 1.60 -18.73 9.34
C THR A 263 1.64 -17.58 8.33
N MET A 264 0.60 -16.73 8.32
CA MET A 264 0.55 -15.60 7.40
C MET A 264 1.64 -14.56 7.67
N TYR A 265 1.98 -14.28 8.93
CA TYR A 265 3.13 -13.43 9.27
C TYR A 265 4.47 -14.00 8.78
N SER A 266 4.67 -15.33 8.89
CA SER A 266 5.87 -16.01 8.38
C SER A 266 5.97 -15.84 6.86
N LEU A 267 4.88 -16.16 6.15
CA LEU A 267 4.81 -16.10 4.69
C LEU A 267 4.96 -14.67 4.15
N ALA A 268 4.30 -13.68 4.76
CA ALA A 268 4.46 -12.28 4.38
C ALA A 268 5.89 -11.77 4.58
N GLY A 269 6.58 -12.27 5.62
CA GLY A 269 8.01 -12.05 5.82
C GLY A 269 8.86 -12.54 4.65
N VAL A 270 8.54 -13.71 4.10
CA VAL A 270 9.20 -14.23 2.89
C VAL A 270 8.83 -13.38 1.69
N MET A 271 7.54 -13.31 1.34
CA MET A 271 7.03 -12.73 0.10
C MET A 271 7.37 -11.25 -0.08
N TYR A 272 7.41 -10.48 1.01
CA TYR A 272 7.48 -9.01 0.92
C TYR A 272 8.71 -8.40 1.60
N ARG A 273 9.45 -9.17 2.40
CA ARG A 273 10.62 -8.69 3.14
C ARG A 273 11.90 -9.47 2.90
N GLY A 274 11.85 -10.52 2.07
CA GLY A 274 13.03 -11.31 1.71
C GLY A 274 13.59 -12.10 2.90
N ILE A 275 12.77 -12.38 3.91
CA ILE A 275 13.14 -13.26 5.02
C ILE A 275 13.31 -14.67 4.47
N SER A 276 14.35 -15.38 4.90
CA SER A 276 14.57 -16.76 4.48
C SER A 276 13.41 -17.66 4.96
N PRO A 277 12.81 -18.48 4.07
CA PRO A 277 11.68 -19.33 4.44
C PRO A 277 12.11 -20.43 5.42
N THR A 278 11.20 -20.78 6.33
CA THR A 278 11.34 -21.96 7.20
C THR A 278 11.02 -23.24 6.43
N THR A 279 11.34 -24.41 6.99
CA THR A 279 10.92 -25.70 6.41
C THR A 279 9.41 -25.80 6.24
N ALA A 280 8.62 -25.20 7.13
CA ALA A 280 7.17 -25.20 7.02
C ALA A 280 6.70 -24.34 5.84
N ASP A 281 7.26 -23.14 5.67
CA ASP A 281 6.94 -22.23 4.55
C ASP A 281 7.26 -22.87 3.18
N LEU A 282 8.33 -23.68 3.11
CA LEU A 282 8.73 -24.37 1.87
C LEU A 282 7.77 -25.50 1.45
N THR A 283 7.01 -26.07 2.40
CA THR A 283 6.17 -27.25 2.14
C THR A 283 4.68 -26.98 2.20
N ILE A 284 4.26 -25.78 2.61
CA ILE A 284 2.85 -25.42 2.72
C ILE A 284 2.23 -25.28 1.33
N SER A 285 1.07 -25.91 1.13
CA SER A 285 0.27 -25.81 -0.09
C SER A 285 -0.55 -24.51 -0.13
N GLY A 286 -0.93 -24.05 -1.32
CA GLY A 286 -1.81 -22.90 -1.47
C GLY A 286 -3.15 -23.07 -0.74
N ALA A 287 -3.68 -24.30 -0.70
CA ALA A 287 -4.89 -24.62 0.07
C ALA A 287 -4.70 -24.42 1.59
N GLU A 288 -3.54 -24.82 2.13
CA GLU A 288 -3.21 -24.63 3.55
C GLU A 288 -2.96 -23.15 3.89
N VAL A 289 -2.35 -22.39 2.98
CA VAL A 289 -2.22 -20.93 3.10
C VAL A 289 -3.60 -20.28 3.13
N GLY A 290 -4.47 -20.65 2.19
CA GLY A 290 -5.86 -20.20 2.13
C GLY A 290 -6.62 -20.45 3.42
N ALA A 291 -6.52 -21.67 3.97
CA ALA A 291 -7.13 -22.00 5.25
C ALA A 291 -6.57 -21.18 6.44
N ALA A 292 -5.27 -20.86 6.43
CA ALA A 292 -4.64 -20.03 7.45
C ALA A 292 -5.02 -18.55 7.33
N PHE A 293 -5.33 -18.07 6.13
CA PHE A 293 -5.79 -16.72 5.83
C PHE A 293 -7.28 -16.53 6.14
N GLU A 294 -8.11 -17.50 5.76
CA GLU A 294 -9.58 -17.42 5.84
C GLU A 294 -10.11 -17.27 7.27
N VAL A 295 -9.43 -17.87 8.25
CA VAL A 295 -9.83 -17.80 9.66
C VAL A 295 -9.48 -16.49 10.35
N ASP A 296 -8.68 -15.64 9.72
CA ASP A 296 -8.19 -14.38 10.26
C ASP A 296 -8.79 -13.18 9.49
N ALA A 297 -8.75 -11.99 10.07
CA ALA A 297 -9.60 -10.88 9.62
C ALA A 297 -8.91 -9.92 8.63
N ALA A 298 -7.94 -10.40 7.85
CA ALA A 298 -7.26 -9.61 6.83
C ALA A 298 -8.08 -9.56 5.53
N ALA A 299 -7.98 -8.45 4.80
CA ALA A 299 -8.56 -8.31 3.45
C ALA A 299 -7.64 -8.88 2.36
N ASP A 300 -6.32 -8.73 2.56
CA ASP A 300 -5.25 -9.17 1.67
C ASP A 300 -4.05 -9.68 2.50
N ASP A 301 -3.22 -10.56 1.93
CA ASP A 301 -2.07 -11.13 2.66
C ASP A 301 -0.92 -10.14 2.89
N TYR A 302 -0.89 -9.04 2.13
CA TYR A 302 0.06 -7.95 2.33
C TYR A 302 -0.13 -7.25 3.68
N ALA A 303 -1.33 -7.34 4.27
CA ALA A 303 -1.65 -6.85 5.61
C ALA A 303 -0.75 -7.46 6.71
N TYR A 304 -0.21 -8.66 6.50
CA TYR A 304 0.65 -9.34 7.47
C TYR A 304 2.10 -8.81 7.47
N THR A 305 2.46 -7.94 6.54
CA THR A 305 3.82 -7.36 6.55
C THR A 305 3.99 -6.35 7.67
N SER A 306 2.97 -5.53 7.95
CA SER A 306 2.94 -4.57 9.05
C SER A 306 1.53 -4.10 9.34
N GLN A 307 1.30 -3.57 10.55
CA GLN A 307 0.04 -2.92 10.91
C GLN A 307 -0.35 -1.75 10.00
N PHE A 308 0.62 -1.13 9.32
CA PHE A 308 0.39 -0.03 8.39
C PHE A 308 -0.22 -0.56 7.09
N GLU A 309 0.31 -1.67 6.57
CA GLU A 309 -0.23 -2.31 5.35
C GLU A 309 -1.63 -2.87 5.59
N ASP A 310 -1.93 -3.35 6.78
CA ASP A 310 -3.29 -3.79 7.15
C ASP A 310 -4.31 -2.65 7.05
N VAL A 311 -3.98 -1.45 7.55
CA VAL A 311 -4.82 -0.26 7.35
C VAL A 311 -4.92 0.12 5.88
N ALA A 312 -3.81 0.12 5.16
CA ALA A 312 -3.79 0.55 3.76
C ALA A 312 -4.60 -0.38 2.85
N MET A 313 -4.47 -1.70 3.01
CA MET A 313 -5.26 -2.67 2.27
C MET A 313 -6.75 -2.60 2.57
N LEU A 314 -7.13 -2.46 3.85
CA LEU A 314 -8.55 -2.29 4.24
C LEU A 314 -9.17 -1.03 3.64
N PHE A 315 -8.43 0.09 3.65
CA PHE A 315 -8.91 1.35 3.08
C PHE A 315 -9.00 1.27 1.56
N GLU A 316 -7.95 0.79 0.91
CA GLU A 316 -7.90 0.70 -0.54
C GLU A 316 -9.01 -0.18 -1.09
N GLU A 317 -9.18 -1.41 -0.60
CA GLU A 317 -10.20 -2.32 -1.13
C GLU A 317 -11.61 -1.75 -0.96
N ALA A 318 -11.89 -1.15 0.20
CA ALA A 318 -13.17 -0.51 0.45
C ALA A 318 -13.42 0.65 -0.54
N MET A 319 -12.42 1.51 -0.75
CA MET A 319 -12.55 2.68 -1.61
C MET A 319 -12.53 2.34 -3.10
N MET A 320 -11.79 1.31 -3.51
CA MET A 320 -11.87 0.76 -4.87
C MET A 320 -13.27 0.24 -5.16
N LYS A 321 -13.89 -0.48 -4.23
CA LYS A 321 -15.28 -0.91 -4.39
C LYS A 321 -16.25 0.28 -4.37
N TYR A 322 -16.06 1.25 -3.49
CA TYR A 322 -16.94 2.41 -3.35
C TYR A 322 -16.93 3.31 -4.61
N PHE A 323 -15.75 3.68 -5.10
CA PHE A 323 -15.60 4.65 -6.20
C PHE A 323 -15.71 4.02 -7.59
N PHE A 324 -15.24 2.78 -7.75
CA PHE A 324 -15.11 2.14 -9.07
C PHE A 324 -15.97 0.90 -9.22
N ASN A 325 -16.73 0.51 -8.18
CA ASN A 325 -17.45 -0.76 -8.14
C ASN A 325 -16.53 -1.98 -8.39
N ALA A 326 -15.23 -1.83 -8.12
CA ALA A 326 -14.23 -2.86 -8.34
C ALA A 326 -14.20 -3.84 -7.17
N ASP A 327 -14.50 -5.10 -7.44
CA ASP A 327 -14.37 -6.21 -6.52
C ASP A 327 -12.91 -6.67 -6.45
N HIS A 328 -12.46 -7.14 -5.29
CA HIS A 328 -11.09 -7.63 -5.11
C HIS A 328 -11.08 -9.17 -5.02
N ASP A 329 -10.36 -9.83 -5.92
CA ASP A 329 -10.07 -11.26 -5.86
C ASP A 329 -8.74 -11.46 -5.15
N VAL A 330 -8.70 -12.32 -4.13
CA VAL A 330 -7.46 -12.81 -3.49
C VAL A 330 -7.44 -14.33 -3.60
N ALA A 331 -6.30 -14.89 -4.00
CA ALA A 331 -6.16 -16.32 -4.20
C ALA A 331 -4.77 -16.86 -3.91
N TYR A 332 -4.71 -18.16 -3.64
CA TYR A 332 -3.49 -18.93 -3.55
C TYR A 332 -3.53 -20.07 -4.58
N THR A 333 -2.47 -20.17 -5.37
CA THR A 333 -2.32 -21.15 -6.44
C THR A 333 -1.14 -22.05 -6.15
N THR A 334 -1.06 -23.20 -6.82
CA THR A 334 0.21 -23.92 -6.91
C THR A 334 1.26 -23.01 -7.58
N ALA A 335 2.53 -23.14 -7.21
CA ALA A 335 3.61 -22.51 -7.97
C ALA A 335 3.62 -23.01 -9.43
N PRO A 336 3.90 -22.12 -10.40
CA PRO A 336 3.92 -22.51 -11.81
C PRO A 336 5.05 -23.51 -12.10
N GLN A 337 4.86 -24.31 -13.16
CA GLN A 337 5.96 -25.12 -13.69
C GLN A 337 6.97 -24.24 -14.43
N GLU A 338 8.20 -24.74 -14.58
CA GLU A 338 9.24 -24.06 -15.35
C GLU A 338 8.77 -23.77 -16.79
N GLY A 339 8.86 -22.51 -17.20
CA GLY A 339 8.40 -22.01 -18.50
C GLY A 339 6.93 -21.59 -18.54
N GLU A 340 6.18 -21.76 -17.45
CA GLU A 340 4.81 -21.27 -17.30
C GLU A 340 4.73 -19.98 -16.47
N GLU A 341 5.87 -19.51 -15.94
CA GLU A 341 5.96 -18.19 -15.32
C GLU A 341 5.59 -17.11 -16.34
N GLY A 342 4.78 -16.15 -15.91
CA GLY A 342 4.27 -15.10 -16.81
C GLY A 342 2.86 -15.34 -17.36
N LEU A 343 2.34 -16.57 -17.30
CA LEU A 343 1.05 -16.94 -17.90
C LEU A 343 0.03 -17.24 -16.81
N CYS A 344 -1.11 -16.54 -16.74
CA CYS A 344 -2.14 -16.85 -15.74
C CYS A 344 -2.59 -18.33 -15.78
N SER A 345 -2.48 -18.99 -16.93
CA SER A 345 -2.84 -20.39 -17.10
C SER A 345 -1.91 -21.36 -16.37
N GLY A 346 -0.68 -20.92 -16.07
CA GLY A 346 0.33 -21.68 -15.33
C GLY A 346 0.10 -21.72 -13.81
N TYR A 347 -1.00 -21.15 -13.32
CA TYR A 347 -1.27 -21.04 -11.88
C TYR A 347 -2.56 -21.80 -11.51
N PRO A 348 -2.49 -23.11 -11.27
CA PRO A 348 -3.64 -23.92 -10.82
C PRO A 348 -4.19 -23.40 -9.49
N MET A 349 -5.51 -23.26 -9.39
CA MET A 349 -6.16 -22.71 -8.20
C MET A 349 -6.18 -23.73 -7.05
N GLU A 350 -5.85 -23.29 -5.84
CA GLU A 350 -5.96 -24.11 -4.63
C GLU A 350 -6.92 -23.50 -3.58
N TRP A 351 -6.99 -22.17 -3.53
CA TRP A 351 -7.95 -21.41 -2.72
C TRP A 351 -8.16 -20.03 -3.35
N GLY A 352 -9.34 -19.44 -3.20
CA GLY A 352 -9.55 -18.06 -3.66
C GLY A 352 -10.95 -17.53 -3.39
N VAL A 353 -11.03 -16.23 -3.12
CA VAL A 353 -12.28 -15.54 -2.81
C VAL A 353 -12.34 -14.18 -3.50
N ARG A 354 -13.51 -13.83 -4.02
CA ARG A 354 -13.89 -12.47 -4.41
C ARG A 354 -14.51 -11.75 -3.21
N ASN A 355 -14.10 -10.51 -2.98
CA ASN A 355 -14.60 -9.64 -1.93
C ASN A 355 -14.41 -10.20 -0.52
N ARG A 356 -13.17 -10.55 -0.16
CA ARG A 356 -12.82 -10.95 1.22
C ARG A 356 -13.32 -9.92 2.25
N LEU A 357 -13.30 -8.64 1.89
CA LEU A 357 -13.82 -7.52 2.68
C LEU A 357 -15.29 -7.69 3.13
N GLY A 358 -16.09 -8.51 2.42
CA GLY A 358 -17.49 -8.78 2.76
C GLY A 358 -17.69 -9.67 3.99
N ASP A 359 -16.63 -10.34 4.47
CA ASP A 359 -16.67 -11.11 5.72
C ASP A 359 -16.96 -10.19 6.90
N SER A 360 -17.78 -10.63 7.84
CA SER A 360 -18.22 -9.76 8.94
C SER A 360 -17.07 -9.20 9.80
N ALA A 361 -16.00 -9.97 10.03
CA ALA A 361 -14.86 -9.53 10.81
C ALA A 361 -13.97 -8.57 10.01
N VAL A 362 -13.72 -8.88 8.73
CA VAL A 362 -12.95 -8.02 7.82
C VAL A 362 -13.70 -6.70 7.58
N LYS A 363 -15.00 -6.76 7.31
CA LYS A 363 -15.88 -5.62 7.06
C LYS A 363 -15.90 -4.64 8.24
N ALA A 364 -16.01 -5.15 9.46
CA ALA A 364 -15.98 -4.30 10.65
C ALA A 364 -14.65 -3.56 10.82
N ARG A 365 -13.53 -4.19 10.43
CA ARG A 365 -12.21 -3.55 10.42
C ARG A 365 -12.10 -2.49 9.32
N ALA A 366 -12.59 -2.79 8.11
CA ALA A 366 -12.62 -1.84 7.00
C ALA A 366 -13.50 -0.62 7.31
N GLU A 367 -14.69 -0.81 7.87
CA GLU A 367 -15.58 0.26 8.30
C GLU A 367 -14.92 1.16 9.36
N PHE A 368 -14.21 0.56 10.33
CA PHE A 368 -13.43 1.32 11.30
C PHE A 368 -12.36 2.17 10.62
N VAL A 369 -11.59 1.60 9.70
CA VAL A 369 -10.50 2.32 9.00
C VAL A 369 -11.06 3.46 8.14
N VAL A 370 -12.07 3.19 7.33
CA VAL A 370 -12.70 4.19 6.44
C VAL A 370 -13.27 5.34 7.25
N ASN A 371 -13.97 5.08 8.35
CA ASN A 371 -14.50 6.14 9.22
C ASN A 371 -13.41 6.99 9.90
N LYS A 372 -12.20 6.44 10.09
CA LYS A 372 -11.06 7.17 10.67
C LYS A 372 -10.33 8.01 9.64
N ILE A 373 -10.14 7.49 8.43
CA ILE A 373 -9.45 8.18 7.33
C ILE A 373 -10.39 9.20 6.65
N TYR A 374 -11.68 8.89 6.55
CA TYR A 374 -12.64 9.70 5.83
C TYR A 374 -13.98 9.88 6.58
N PRO A 375 -13.98 10.57 7.73
CA PRO A 375 -15.15 10.64 8.63
C PRO A 375 -16.39 11.35 8.06
N ASN A 376 -16.24 12.08 6.95
CA ASN A 376 -17.35 12.84 6.33
C ASN A 376 -17.95 12.12 5.11
N LEU A 377 -17.42 10.95 4.74
CA LEU A 377 -17.99 10.12 3.68
C LEU A 377 -19.13 9.28 4.28
N ASP A 378 -20.34 9.40 3.73
CA ASP A 378 -21.45 8.53 4.14
C ASP A 378 -21.26 7.14 3.52
N THR A 379 -20.77 6.21 4.34
CA THR A 379 -20.53 4.81 3.96
C THR A 379 -21.45 3.82 4.68
N GLU A 380 -22.47 4.29 5.42
CA GLU A 380 -23.35 3.41 6.21
C GLU A 380 -24.07 2.41 5.29
N ALA A 381 -24.77 2.92 4.28
CA ALA A 381 -25.45 2.08 3.29
C ALA A 381 -24.48 1.21 2.48
N PHE A 382 -23.25 1.69 2.25
CA PHE A 382 -22.23 0.93 1.54
C PHE A 382 -21.81 -0.33 2.32
N PHE A 383 -21.44 -0.20 3.59
CA PHE A 383 -21.04 -1.35 4.41
C PHE A 383 -22.23 -2.25 4.78
N GLU A 384 -23.43 -1.70 4.98
CA GLU A 384 -24.64 -2.49 5.21
C GLU A 384 -24.93 -3.43 4.03
N ASN A 385 -24.80 -2.92 2.80
CA ASN A 385 -25.13 -3.65 1.58
C ASN A 385 -23.92 -4.31 0.89
N PHE A 386 -22.73 -4.25 1.49
CA PHE A 386 -21.53 -4.86 0.92
C PHE A 386 -21.74 -6.37 0.71
N PRO A 387 -21.44 -6.92 -0.49
CA PRO A 387 -21.72 -8.32 -0.80
C PRO A 387 -20.94 -9.26 0.12
N LEU A 388 -21.50 -10.43 0.40
CA LEU A 388 -20.76 -11.51 1.07
C LEU A 388 -19.61 -11.98 0.16
N PRO A 389 -18.51 -12.52 0.75
CA PRO A 389 -17.43 -13.11 -0.03
C PRO A 389 -17.97 -14.25 -0.91
N GLN A 390 -17.39 -14.38 -2.10
CA GLN A 390 -17.79 -15.39 -3.10
C GLN A 390 -16.58 -16.23 -3.48
N ASP A 391 -16.72 -17.56 -3.44
CA ASP A 391 -15.64 -18.46 -3.82
C ASP A 391 -15.28 -18.28 -5.29
N LEU A 392 -13.98 -18.20 -5.59
CA LEU A 392 -13.50 -18.27 -6.96
C LEU A 392 -13.64 -19.69 -7.51
N ASN A 393 -13.65 -19.81 -8.83
CA ASN A 393 -13.63 -21.13 -9.45
C ASN A 393 -12.27 -21.81 -9.23
N LEU A 394 -12.27 -22.90 -8.46
CA LEU A 394 -11.10 -23.73 -8.21
C LEU A 394 -10.85 -24.78 -9.32
N ASP A 395 -11.84 -25.03 -10.18
CA ASP A 395 -11.70 -25.88 -11.36
C ASP A 395 -10.98 -25.08 -12.46
N GLY A 396 -9.66 -25.13 -12.48
CA GLY A 396 -8.84 -24.52 -13.51
C GLY A 396 -7.63 -23.76 -12.96
N ASN A 397 -7.35 -22.62 -13.58
CA ASN A 397 -6.20 -21.76 -13.28
C ASN A 397 -6.65 -20.32 -12.99
N TRP A 398 -5.69 -19.44 -12.74
CA TRP A 398 -5.96 -18.03 -12.43
C TRP A 398 -6.73 -17.27 -13.53
N CYS A 399 -6.58 -17.63 -14.81
CA CYS A 399 -7.38 -17.01 -15.88
C CYS A 399 -8.86 -17.41 -15.74
N ASP A 400 -9.09 -18.73 -15.59
CA ASP A 400 -10.44 -19.30 -15.57
C ASP A 400 -11.22 -18.91 -14.30
N SER A 401 -10.50 -18.57 -13.22
CA SER A 401 -11.08 -18.24 -11.92
C SER A 401 -11.88 -16.93 -11.91
N ILE A 402 -11.74 -16.08 -12.95
CA ILE A 402 -12.44 -14.78 -13.03
C ILE A 402 -13.95 -14.94 -13.16
N VAL A 403 -14.39 -16.02 -13.80
CA VAL A 403 -15.78 -16.41 -13.89
C VAL A 403 -16.09 -17.26 -12.67
N LEU A 404 -16.92 -16.72 -11.79
CA LEU A 404 -17.35 -17.43 -10.59
C LEU A 404 -18.14 -18.68 -10.96
N ASN A 405 -18.05 -19.72 -10.12
CA ASN A 405 -18.73 -20.97 -10.37
C ASN A 405 -20.25 -20.77 -10.36
N SER A 406 -20.94 -21.13 -11.45
CA SER A 406 -22.42 -21.12 -11.51
C SER A 406 -23.08 -22.11 -10.52
N ASN A 407 -22.30 -23.05 -9.98
CA ASN A 407 -22.67 -23.96 -8.88
C ASN A 407 -22.12 -23.55 -7.51
N SER A 408 -21.26 -22.53 -7.42
CA SER A 408 -21.01 -21.88 -6.14
C SER A 408 -22.30 -21.14 -5.80
N ALA A 409 -22.80 -21.36 -4.59
CA ALA A 409 -24.01 -20.68 -4.16
C ALA A 409 -23.71 -19.19 -3.98
N ALA A 410 -23.71 -18.39 -5.04
CA ALA A 410 -24.13 -17.02 -4.89
C ALA A 410 -25.56 -17.07 -4.33
N ARG A 411 -25.90 -16.22 -3.36
CA ARG A 411 -27.32 -15.87 -3.19
C ARG A 411 -27.74 -15.26 -4.55
N ARG A 412 -28.63 -15.96 -5.27
CA ARG A 412 -28.75 -16.04 -6.75
C ARG A 412 -28.86 -14.75 -7.58
N GLU A 413 -28.38 -14.86 -8.83
CA GLU A 413 -28.17 -13.87 -9.91
C GLU A 413 -29.26 -13.76 -11.02
N LYS A 414 -29.03 -12.83 -11.98
CA LYS A 414 -29.25 -12.98 -13.46
C LYS A 414 -28.27 -12.09 -14.28
N PRO A 415 -28.05 -12.32 -15.61
CA PRO A 415 -26.72 -12.32 -16.25
C PRO A 415 -26.43 -11.13 -17.22
N GLN A 416 -25.14 -10.97 -17.57
CA GLN A 416 -24.57 -9.91 -18.42
C GLN A 416 -23.62 -10.46 -19.52
N THR A 417 -23.29 -9.62 -20.51
CA THR A 417 -22.62 -9.90 -21.80
C THR A 417 -21.12 -9.58 -21.83
N ASP A 418 -20.41 -10.30 -22.71
CA ASP A 418 -18.97 -10.48 -22.94
C ASP A 418 -18.21 -9.29 -23.57
N ASN A 419 -17.00 -8.99 -23.07
CA ASN A 419 -15.94 -8.21 -23.73
C ASN A 419 -14.55 -8.73 -23.27
N GLN A 420 -13.90 -9.55 -24.10
CA GLN A 420 -12.61 -10.18 -23.78
C GLN A 420 -11.43 -9.18 -23.78
N VAL A 421 -10.76 -9.06 -22.63
CA VAL A 421 -9.39 -8.53 -22.48
C VAL A 421 -8.40 -9.69 -22.60
N ASP A 422 -7.23 -9.46 -23.22
CA ASP A 422 -6.17 -10.47 -23.38
C ASP A 422 -5.68 -11.00 -22.01
N PRO A 423 -5.95 -12.28 -21.67
CA PRO A 423 -5.63 -12.84 -20.36
C PRO A 423 -4.13 -13.14 -20.19
N SER A 424 -3.26 -12.90 -21.18
CA SER A 424 -1.87 -13.39 -21.13
C SER A 424 -0.92 -12.70 -20.14
N TYR A 425 -1.38 -11.73 -19.34
CA TYR A 425 -0.49 -10.95 -18.46
C TYR A 425 -0.76 -11.24 -16.98
N ILE A 426 0.32 -11.47 -16.23
CA ILE A 426 0.30 -11.58 -14.78
C ILE A 426 -0.18 -10.27 -14.14
N ASP A 427 -1.14 -10.41 -13.23
CA ASP A 427 -1.42 -9.41 -12.21
C ASP A 427 -0.17 -9.05 -11.40
N ARG A 428 0.19 -7.76 -11.49
CA ARG A 428 1.11 -6.97 -10.65
C ARG A 428 2.53 -7.54 -10.45
N PRO A 429 3.60 -6.80 -10.82
CA PRO A 429 4.81 -6.83 -10.00
C PRO A 429 4.46 -6.31 -8.60
N PHE A 430 5.16 -6.83 -7.58
CA PHE A 430 4.98 -6.49 -6.16
C PHE A 430 4.74 -4.97 -5.93
N ARG A 431 3.85 -4.63 -4.98
CA ARG A 431 3.34 -3.27 -4.67
C ARG A 431 4.36 -2.26 -4.21
#